data_AF-A0A6V7R4L3-F1
#
_entry.id   AF-A0A6V7R4L3-F1
#
_cell.length_a   1.000
_cell.length_b   1.000
_cell.length_c   1.000
_cell.angle_alpha   90.00
_cell.angle_beta   90.00
_cell.angle_gamma   90.00
#
_symmetry.space_group_name_H-M   'P 1'
#
loop_
_entity.id
_entity.type
_entity.pdbx_description
1 polymer ?
#
loop_
_entity_poly.entity_id
_entity_poly.type
_entity_poly.pdbx_seq_one_letter_code
_entity_poly.pdbx_strand_id
1 'polypeptide(L)'
;MKRSFVIGATIILAVALIVMGVKISQHTKYDNVFEEIYSITKTQETNIKSHEDKVYTYEVNVPKEELSNGIDRTVTTFHFDDDERLETIVIKGDSQLVASYKKGSNALVLNFTGNEEDKNTLHDGFYNAVVVKWFNERASRFSPDDLGELIITETTY
;
A
#
# COMPACT_ATOMS: atom_id res chain seq x y z
N MET A 1 -10.18 -20.73 48.12
CA MET A 1 -9.95 -20.70 46.65
C MET A 1 -10.94 -19.76 45.93
N LYS A 2 -10.97 -18.44 46.24
CA LYS A 2 -11.91 -17.49 45.58
C LYS A 2 -11.32 -16.09 45.28
N ARG A 3 -10.04 -15.84 45.59
CA ARG A 3 -9.44 -14.49 45.43
C ARG A 3 -8.42 -14.38 44.29
N SER A 4 -7.78 -15.49 43.90
CA SER A 4 -6.77 -15.49 42.82
C SER A 4 -7.36 -15.47 41.40
N PHE A 5 -8.63 -15.85 41.21
CA PHE A 5 -9.25 -15.90 39.89
C PHE A 5 -9.69 -14.51 39.38
N VAL A 6 -10.06 -13.60 40.28
CA VAL A 6 -10.54 -12.26 39.92
C VAL A 6 -9.40 -11.37 39.41
N ILE A 7 -8.23 -11.43 40.05
CA ILE A 7 -7.07 -10.61 39.70
C ILE A 7 -6.51 -10.99 38.32
N GLY A 8 -6.47 -12.28 37.97
CA GLY A 8 -6.03 -12.75 36.65
C GLY A 8 -6.94 -12.29 35.51
N ALA A 9 -8.26 -12.31 35.72
CA ALA A 9 -9.23 -11.85 34.72
C ALA A 9 -9.14 -10.33 34.47
N THR A 10 -8.88 -9.54 35.51
CA THR A 10 -8.72 -8.08 35.37
C THR A 10 -7.46 -7.70 34.59
N ILE A 11 -6.36 -8.44 34.77
CA ILE A 11 -5.12 -8.22 34.01
C ILE A 11 -5.31 -8.59 32.53
N ILE A 12 -5.99 -9.71 32.24
CA ILE A 12 -6.29 -10.10 30.86
C ILE A 12 -7.21 -9.08 30.18
N LEU A 13 -8.22 -8.55 30.88
CA LEU A 13 -9.11 -7.50 30.37
C LEU A 13 -8.34 -6.20 30.11
N ALA A 14 -7.42 -5.80 30.99
CA ALA A 14 -6.60 -4.60 30.81
C ALA A 14 -5.64 -4.73 29.62
N VAL A 15 -4.98 -5.88 29.45
CA VAL A 15 -4.12 -6.14 28.27
C VAL A 15 -4.97 -6.20 26.99
N ALA A 16 -6.15 -6.80 27.02
CA ALA A 16 -7.06 -6.81 25.87
C ALA A 16 -7.55 -5.39 25.51
N LEU A 17 -7.83 -4.53 26.50
CA LEU A 17 -8.21 -3.13 26.28
C LEU A 17 -7.03 -2.28 25.76
N ILE A 18 -5.80 -2.55 26.19
CA ILE A 18 -4.60 -1.90 25.65
C ILE A 18 -4.36 -2.35 24.20
N VAL A 19 -4.45 -3.66 23.90
CA VAL A 19 -4.32 -4.18 22.53
C VAL A 19 -5.46 -3.67 21.62
N MET A 20 -6.69 -3.58 22.13
CA MET A 20 -7.80 -2.94 21.42
C MET A 20 -7.58 -1.44 21.24
N GLY A 21 -7.03 -0.74 22.23
CA GLY A 21 -6.69 0.69 22.16
C GLY A 21 -5.59 1.01 21.14
N VAL A 22 -4.55 0.16 21.04
CA VAL A 22 -3.51 0.28 20.00
C VAL A 22 -4.12 0.05 18.62
N LYS A 23 -4.99 -0.97 18.45
CA LYS A 23 -5.74 -1.17 17.21
C LYS A 23 -6.62 0.05 16.89
N ILE A 24 -7.38 0.59 17.85
CA ILE A 24 -8.28 1.75 17.66
C ILE A 24 -7.52 3.02 17.27
N SER A 25 -6.35 3.30 17.85
CA SER A 25 -5.56 4.48 17.45
C SER A 25 -4.95 4.38 16.04
N GLN A 26 -4.77 3.16 15.52
CA GLN A 26 -4.40 2.93 14.12
C GLN A 26 -5.62 2.94 13.19
N HIS A 27 -6.82 2.63 13.70
CA HIS A 27 -8.07 2.60 12.92
C HIS A 27 -8.52 3.97 12.38
N THR A 28 -7.99 5.10 12.85
CA THR A 28 -8.32 6.45 12.33
C THR A 28 -7.16 7.16 11.61
N LYS A 29 -6.07 6.46 11.28
CA LYS A 29 -4.81 7.13 10.87
C LYS A 29 -4.69 7.43 9.37
N TYR A 30 -5.30 6.63 8.51
CA TYR A 30 -5.19 6.75 7.05
C TYR A 30 -6.59 6.91 6.46
N ASP A 31 -6.76 7.47 5.27
CA ASP A 31 -8.09 7.58 4.65
C ASP A 31 -8.35 6.44 3.64
N ASN A 32 -7.28 5.94 3.01
CA ASN A 32 -7.31 4.81 2.07
C ASN A 32 -6.07 3.92 2.16
N VAL A 33 -6.10 2.77 1.48
CA VAL A 33 -5.01 1.78 1.49
C VAL A 33 -3.70 2.33 0.92
N PHE A 34 -3.73 3.25 -0.04
CA PHE A 34 -2.52 3.80 -0.64
C PHE A 34 -1.80 4.77 0.30
N GLU A 35 -2.56 5.52 1.11
CA GLU A 35 -1.99 6.31 2.19
C GLU A 35 -1.33 5.43 3.27
N GLU A 36 -1.96 4.30 3.59
CA GLU A 36 -1.41 3.31 4.51
C GLU A 36 -0.10 2.71 3.96
N ILE A 37 -0.10 2.22 2.72
CA ILE A 37 1.06 1.66 2.01
C ILE A 37 2.21 2.67 2.03
N TYR A 38 1.96 3.91 1.63
CA TYR A 38 2.96 4.96 1.59
C TYR A 38 3.52 5.25 2.99
N SER A 39 2.64 5.51 3.96
CA SER A 39 3.04 5.98 5.29
C SER A 39 3.83 4.92 6.08
N ILE A 40 3.44 3.65 5.94
CA ILE A 40 4.14 2.54 6.59
C ILE A 40 5.48 2.30 5.90
N THR A 41 5.54 2.28 4.57
CA THR A 41 6.80 2.10 3.84
C THR A 41 7.78 3.23 4.17
N LYS A 42 7.33 4.49 4.16
CA LYS A 42 8.15 5.64 4.57
C LYS A 42 8.71 5.45 5.98
N THR A 43 7.87 5.05 6.94
CA THR A 43 8.30 4.82 8.33
C THR A 43 9.34 3.70 8.43
N GLN A 44 9.22 2.63 7.66
CA GLN A 44 10.18 1.52 7.70
C GLN A 44 11.51 1.91 7.07
N GLU A 45 11.49 2.51 5.89
CA GLU A 45 12.69 2.84 5.13
C GLU A 45 13.50 3.98 5.77
N THR A 46 12.83 4.99 6.37
CA THR A 46 13.54 6.07 7.07
C THR A 46 14.12 5.64 8.41
N ASN A 47 13.59 4.59 9.04
CA ASN A 47 14.16 4.02 10.26
C ASN A 47 15.41 3.16 9.97
N ILE A 48 15.56 2.65 8.75
CA ILE A 48 16.68 1.79 8.35
C ILE A 48 17.89 2.59 7.85
N LYS A 49 17.68 3.78 7.26
CA LYS A 49 18.75 4.59 6.69
C LYS A 49 19.03 5.88 7.49
N SER A 50 20.30 6.08 7.86
CA SER A 50 20.77 7.31 8.51
C SER A 50 20.45 8.52 7.65
N HIS A 51 19.93 9.59 8.27
CA HIS A 51 19.37 10.80 7.67
C HIS A 51 20.39 11.69 6.92
N GLU A 52 21.01 11.19 5.86
CA GLU A 52 21.88 11.97 4.97
C GLU A 52 21.40 11.85 3.52
N ASP A 53 20.32 12.59 3.23
CA ASP A 53 20.02 13.31 1.97
C ASP A 53 18.51 13.44 1.75
N LYS A 54 18.07 14.67 1.48
CA LYS A 54 16.66 15.10 1.44
C LYS A 54 15.87 14.64 0.21
N VAL A 55 16.49 13.86 -0.68
CA VAL A 55 15.83 13.28 -1.86
C VAL A 55 16.01 11.77 -1.75
N TYR A 56 15.01 11.12 -1.17
CA TYR A 56 15.03 9.68 -1.01
C TYR A 56 13.87 9.08 -1.80
N THR A 57 14.22 8.41 -2.89
CA THR A 57 13.33 7.48 -3.58
C THR A 57 13.63 6.07 -3.13
N TYR A 58 12.58 5.26 -2.99
CA TYR A 58 12.69 3.83 -2.74
C TYR A 58 11.95 3.08 -3.84
N GLU A 59 12.67 2.21 -4.53
CA GLU A 59 12.11 1.44 -5.64
C GLU A 59 11.98 -0.04 -5.26
N VAL A 60 10.79 -0.58 -5.50
CA VAL A 60 10.50 -2.01 -5.36
C VAL A 60 10.21 -2.56 -6.74
N ASN A 61 11.08 -3.45 -7.20
CA ASN A 61 10.87 -4.19 -8.45
C ASN A 61 10.21 -5.53 -8.10
N VAL A 62 9.14 -5.88 -8.81
CA VAL A 62 8.52 -7.20 -8.66
C VAL A 62 9.39 -8.24 -9.38
N PRO A 63 9.86 -9.31 -8.69
CA PRO A 63 10.63 -10.38 -9.33
C PRO A 63 9.86 -11.03 -10.48
N LYS A 64 10.57 -11.51 -11.51
CA LYS A 64 9.93 -12.06 -12.73
C LYS A 64 8.99 -13.23 -12.43
N GLU A 65 9.33 -14.04 -11.44
CA GLU A 65 8.56 -15.18 -10.96
C GLU A 65 7.27 -14.80 -10.24
N GLU A 66 7.15 -13.54 -9.78
CA GLU A 66 5.96 -13.01 -9.10
C GLU A 66 5.09 -12.14 -10.04
N LEU A 67 5.54 -11.88 -11.27
CA LEU A 67 4.77 -11.10 -12.25
C LEU A 67 3.52 -11.87 -12.69
N SER A 68 2.42 -11.13 -12.86
CA SER A 68 1.21 -11.68 -13.47
C SER A 68 1.49 -12.13 -14.90
N ASN A 69 0.78 -13.15 -15.37
CA ASN A 69 1.01 -13.72 -16.71
C ASN A 69 0.87 -12.63 -17.79
N GLY A 70 1.89 -12.52 -18.65
CA GLY A 70 1.94 -11.51 -19.71
C GLY A 70 2.40 -10.12 -19.25
N ILE A 71 2.83 -9.92 -18.01
CA ILE A 71 3.49 -8.69 -17.57
C ILE A 71 5.01 -8.84 -17.70
N ASP A 72 5.66 -7.87 -18.33
CA ASP A 72 7.11 -7.87 -18.52
C ASP A 72 7.85 -7.22 -17.35
N ARG A 73 7.25 -6.19 -16.74
CA ARG A 73 7.86 -5.43 -15.65
C ARG A 73 6.79 -4.74 -14.82
N THR A 74 6.97 -4.80 -13.50
CA THR A 74 6.27 -3.93 -12.54
C THR A 74 7.29 -3.30 -11.59
N VAL A 75 7.24 -1.98 -11.46
CA VAL A 75 8.07 -1.22 -10.51
C VAL A 75 7.20 -0.24 -9.75
N THR A 76 7.33 -0.24 -8.43
CA THR A 76 6.73 0.77 -7.56
C THR A 76 7.83 1.65 -6.98
N THR A 77 7.74 2.95 -7.26
CA THR A 77 8.64 3.97 -6.75
C THR A 77 7.92 4.82 -5.71
N PHE A 78 8.52 4.90 -4.53
CA PHE A 78 8.09 5.76 -3.45
C PHE A 78 8.98 6.99 -3.41
N HIS A 79 8.38 8.18 -3.49
CA HIS A 79 9.06 9.46 -3.36
C HIS A 79 8.83 9.98 -1.95
N PHE A 80 9.87 10.07 -1.12
CA PHE A 80 9.77 10.59 0.25
C PHE A 80 10.23 12.05 0.39
N ASP A 81 10.47 12.71 -0.75
CA ASP A 81 10.77 14.13 -0.89
C ASP A 81 9.49 15.01 -0.73
N ASP A 82 9.58 16.28 -1.13
CA ASP A 82 8.47 17.24 -1.01
C ASP A 82 7.24 16.87 -1.86
N ASP A 83 7.39 16.02 -2.87
CA ASP A 83 6.31 15.50 -3.71
C ASP A 83 5.84 14.12 -3.26
N GLU A 84 5.78 13.90 -1.95
CA GLU A 84 5.34 12.66 -1.27
C GLU A 84 4.31 11.84 -2.07
N ARG A 85 4.78 10.87 -2.86
CA ARG A 85 3.95 10.09 -3.79
C ARG A 85 4.41 8.65 -3.95
N LEU A 86 3.47 7.81 -4.35
CA LEU A 86 3.65 6.43 -4.78
C LEU A 86 3.31 6.36 -6.26
N GLU A 87 4.24 5.88 -7.07
CA GLU A 87 4.05 5.67 -8.51
C GLU A 87 4.34 4.21 -8.83
N THR A 88 3.45 3.54 -9.56
CA THR A 88 3.64 2.17 -10.02
C THR A 88 3.52 2.11 -11.52
N ILE A 89 4.55 1.58 -12.17
CA ILE A 89 4.60 1.38 -13.62
C ILE A 89 4.48 -0.12 -13.89
N VAL A 90 3.51 -0.50 -14.72
CA VAL A 90 3.31 -1.86 -15.22
C VAL A 90 3.46 -1.85 -16.73
N ILE A 91 4.24 -2.78 -17.29
CA ILE A 91 4.57 -2.85 -18.72
C ILE A 91 4.23 -4.24 -19.28
N LYS A 92 3.62 -4.25 -20.47
CA LYS A 92 3.35 -5.43 -21.30
C LYS A 92 3.57 -5.06 -22.77
N GLY A 93 4.64 -5.57 -23.37
CA GLY A 93 5.07 -5.19 -24.71
C GLY A 93 5.26 -3.67 -24.83
N ASP A 94 4.53 -3.07 -25.76
CA ASP A 94 4.51 -1.63 -26.00
C ASP A 94 3.41 -0.91 -25.19
N SER A 95 2.64 -1.64 -24.40
CA SER A 95 1.55 -1.12 -23.55
C SER A 95 2.03 -0.87 -22.11
N GLN A 96 1.53 0.19 -21.50
CA GLN A 96 1.93 0.64 -20.17
C GLN A 96 0.74 1.16 -19.37
N LEU A 97 0.74 0.88 -18.07
CA LEU A 97 -0.10 1.52 -17.07
C LEU A 97 0.77 2.20 -16.03
N VAL A 98 0.51 3.48 -15.77
CA VAL A 98 1.13 4.26 -14.69
C VAL A 98 0.07 4.62 -13.66
N ALA A 99 0.17 4.03 -12.47
CA ALA A 99 -0.68 4.33 -11.33
C ALA A 99 0.05 5.28 -10.37
N SER A 100 -0.48 6.47 -10.15
CA SER A 100 0.11 7.49 -9.29
C SER A 100 -0.84 7.88 -8.16
N TYR A 101 -0.34 7.85 -6.93
CA TYR A 101 -1.03 8.29 -5.73
C TYR A 101 -0.16 9.32 -4.99
N LYS A 102 -0.73 10.48 -4.67
CA LYS A 102 -0.05 11.51 -3.88
C LYS A 102 -0.52 11.41 -2.44
N LYS A 103 0.40 11.42 -1.47
CA LYS A 103 0.04 11.33 -0.05
C LYS A 103 -0.88 12.48 0.35
N GLY A 104 -1.93 12.15 1.10
CA GLY A 104 -2.97 13.09 1.51
C GLY A 104 -3.94 13.46 0.38
N SER A 105 -3.75 12.91 -0.83
CA SER A 105 -4.83 12.87 -1.81
C SER A 105 -5.77 11.71 -1.47
N ASN A 106 -7.02 11.84 -1.87
CA ASN A 106 -7.98 10.76 -1.94
C ASN A 106 -8.10 10.23 -3.37
N ALA A 107 -7.07 10.38 -4.20
CA ALA A 107 -7.13 10.10 -5.62
C ALA A 107 -5.97 9.22 -6.09
N LEU A 108 -6.32 8.08 -6.70
CA LEU A 108 -5.41 7.26 -7.49
C LEU A 108 -5.62 7.61 -8.97
N VAL A 109 -4.57 8.07 -9.64
CA VAL A 109 -4.61 8.41 -11.06
C VAL A 109 -3.97 7.28 -11.84
N LEU A 110 -4.73 6.70 -12.78
CA LEU A 110 -4.30 5.65 -13.69
C LEU A 110 -4.12 6.26 -15.09
N ASN A 111 -2.93 6.16 -15.65
CA ASN A 111 -2.66 6.58 -17.02
C ASN A 111 -2.29 5.35 -17.85
N PHE A 112 -3.13 5.02 -18.81
CA PHE A 112 -2.91 3.92 -19.75
C PHE A 112 -2.44 4.46 -21.10
N THR A 113 -1.46 3.79 -21.69
CA THR A 113 -0.95 4.06 -23.04
C THR A 113 -0.66 2.75 -23.75
N GLY A 114 -1.08 2.60 -25.02
CA GLY A 114 -0.76 1.43 -25.84
C GLY A 114 -1.98 0.68 -26.38
N ASN A 115 -1.90 -0.65 -26.45
CA ASN A 115 -2.97 -1.49 -27.01
C ASN A 115 -4.08 -1.74 -25.98
N GLU A 116 -5.31 -1.30 -26.28
CA GLU A 116 -6.49 -1.48 -25.42
C GLU A 116 -6.73 -2.94 -24.97
N GLU A 117 -6.34 -3.94 -25.77
CA GLU A 117 -6.46 -5.35 -25.39
C GLU A 117 -5.61 -5.72 -24.16
N ASP A 118 -4.54 -4.96 -23.90
CA ASP A 118 -3.64 -5.18 -22.77
C ASP A 118 -4.10 -4.48 -21.49
N LYS A 119 -5.06 -3.56 -21.58
CA LYS A 119 -5.48 -2.68 -20.48
C LYS A 119 -5.89 -3.47 -19.24
N ASN A 120 -6.76 -4.47 -19.39
CA ASN A 120 -7.19 -5.31 -18.27
C ASN A 120 -6.02 -6.09 -17.66
N THR A 121 -5.12 -6.64 -18.48
CA THR A 121 -3.94 -7.37 -17.99
C THR A 121 -3.03 -6.45 -17.17
N LEU A 122 -2.83 -5.20 -17.61
CA LEU A 122 -2.01 -4.22 -16.90
C LEU A 122 -2.65 -3.77 -15.59
N HIS A 123 -3.98 -3.59 -15.56
CA HIS A 123 -4.73 -3.30 -14.34
C HIS A 123 -4.61 -4.45 -13.33
N ASP A 124 -4.80 -5.68 -13.77
CA ASP A 124 -4.63 -6.87 -12.93
C ASP A 124 -3.19 -6.98 -12.41
N GLY A 125 -2.20 -6.70 -13.27
CA GLY A 125 -0.79 -6.64 -12.91
C GLY A 125 -0.50 -5.63 -11.79
N PHE A 126 -1.06 -4.41 -11.91
CA PHE A 126 -0.97 -3.38 -10.87
C PHE A 126 -1.66 -3.83 -9.57
N TYR A 127 -2.90 -4.27 -9.66
CA TYR A 127 -3.71 -4.66 -8.51
C TYR A 127 -3.07 -5.83 -7.73
N ASN A 128 -2.55 -6.84 -8.43
CA ASN A 128 -1.84 -7.96 -7.81
C ASN A 128 -0.53 -7.53 -7.15
N ALA A 129 0.28 -6.72 -7.86
CA ALA A 129 1.60 -6.33 -7.40
C ALA A 129 1.56 -5.40 -6.18
N VAL A 130 0.55 -4.54 -6.08
CA VAL A 130 0.46 -3.52 -5.03
C VAL A 130 -0.58 -3.88 -3.99
N VAL A 131 -1.84 -4.07 -4.41
CA VAL A 131 -2.97 -4.20 -3.48
C VAL A 131 -3.02 -5.59 -2.87
N VAL A 132 -3.06 -6.65 -3.69
CA VAL A 132 -3.12 -8.03 -3.20
C VAL A 132 -1.87 -8.38 -2.41
N LYS A 133 -0.69 -8.02 -2.93
CA LYS A 133 0.59 -8.24 -2.21
C LYS A 133 0.58 -7.57 -0.84
N TRP A 134 0.11 -6.33 -0.73
CA TRP A 134 0.01 -5.64 0.55
C TRP A 134 -0.82 -6.41 1.57
N PHE A 135 -2.01 -6.85 1.18
CA PHE A 135 -2.92 -7.58 2.08
C PHE A 135 -2.42 -8.99 2.42
N ASN A 136 -1.62 -9.62 1.55
CA ASN A 136 -0.98 -10.90 1.84
C ASN A 136 0.17 -10.77 2.86
N GLU A 137 0.89 -9.66 2.84
CA GLU A 137 2.05 -9.45 3.71
C GLU A 137 1.70 -8.74 5.02
N ARG A 138 0.57 -8.03 5.07
CA ARG A 138 0.24 -7.15 6.19
C ARG A 138 -1.24 -7.19 6.55
N ALA A 139 -1.47 -7.15 7.87
CA ALA A 139 -2.78 -6.83 8.40
C ALA A 139 -3.06 -5.34 8.13
N SER A 140 -4.07 -5.08 7.31
CA SER A 140 -4.60 -3.75 7.03
C SER A 140 -5.98 -3.58 7.67
N ARG A 141 -6.39 -2.33 7.87
CA ARG A 141 -7.80 -2.01 8.20
C ARG A 141 -8.72 -2.04 6.98
N PHE A 142 -8.13 -1.92 5.79
CA PHE A 142 -8.81 -2.02 4.51
C PHE A 142 -8.86 -3.48 4.06
N SER A 143 -9.55 -3.73 2.97
CA SER A 143 -9.62 -5.05 2.36
C SER A 143 -9.50 -4.92 0.84
N PRO A 144 -9.23 -6.03 0.13
CA PRO A 144 -9.26 -6.02 -1.33
C PRO A 144 -10.55 -5.44 -1.93
N ASP A 145 -11.69 -5.62 -1.23
CA ASP A 145 -13.02 -5.17 -1.65
C ASP A 145 -13.39 -3.77 -1.11
N ASP A 146 -12.61 -3.21 -0.18
CA ASP A 146 -12.82 -1.89 0.41
C ASP A 146 -11.47 -1.21 0.64
N LEU A 147 -11.09 -0.38 -0.33
CA LEU A 147 -9.82 0.35 -0.34
C LEU A 147 -9.87 1.67 0.47
N GLY A 148 -11.02 2.00 1.08
CA GLY A 148 -11.24 3.25 1.81
C GLY A 148 -11.75 4.40 0.94
N GLU A 149 -11.58 5.63 1.45
CA GLU A 149 -11.98 6.85 0.76
C GLU A 149 -11.02 7.16 -0.40
N LEU A 150 -11.26 6.50 -1.53
CA LEU A 150 -10.41 6.57 -2.72
C LEU A 150 -11.25 6.79 -3.98
N ILE A 151 -10.89 7.83 -4.73
CA ILE A 151 -11.38 8.12 -6.06
C ILE A 151 -10.35 7.60 -7.07
N ILE A 152 -10.78 6.70 -7.94
CA ILE A 152 -9.92 6.21 -9.03
C ILE A 152 -10.28 7.01 -10.29
N THR A 153 -9.31 7.73 -10.83
CA THR A 153 -9.45 8.46 -12.09
C THR A 153 -8.55 7.82 -13.13
N GLU A 154 -9.07 7.55 -14.31
CA GLU A 154 -8.31 6.95 -15.40
C GLU A 154 -8.27 7.86 -16.62
N THR A 155 -7.09 8.02 -17.21
CA THR A 155 -6.88 8.66 -18.51
C THR A 155 -6.23 7.68 -19.47
N THR A 156 -6.68 7.69 -20.73
CA THR A 156 -6.20 6.83 -21.80
C THR A 156 -5.69 7.72 -22.94
N TYR A 157 -4.50 7.44 -23.48
CA TYR A 157 -3.85 8.23 -24.54
C TYR A 157 -3.53 7.40 -25.78
#